data_AF-A0A7C4TIQ3-F1
#
_entry.id   AF-A0A7C4TIQ3-F1
#
_cell.length_a   1.000
_cell.length_b   1.000
_cell.length_c   1.000
_cell.angle_alpha   90.00
_cell.angle_beta   90.00
_cell.angle_gamma   90.00
#
_symmetry.space_group_name_H-M   'P 1'
#
loop_
_entity.id
_entity.type
_entity.pdbx_description
1 polymer ?
#
loop_
_entity_poly.entity_id
_entity_poly.type
_entity_poly.pdbx_seq_one_letter_code
_entity_poly.pdbx_strand_id
1 'polypeptide(L)'
;MDDNDQGSMLAGLITTLLLMLILGLFYFVYALIAGVIAGVVARRASKGTVGALVGSAIAAAVIVLLSAYEYSAITSFIQNNLGTGPYVTLLVSLMTTYKNLTVTAAIITSVVNLIIPAMAGGFIGGALVGRVYTIENAPVVEVSKPLPAKTQPVAPDQEKQLQRLKKMKESGTISNEEYENLRKRFTGDR
;
A
#
# COMPACT_ATOMS: atom_id res chain seq x y z
N MET A 1 6.14 9.04 -14.98
CA MET A 1 5.98 7.70 -14.37
C MET A 1 7.38 7.36 -13.91
N ASP A 2 7.68 7.60 -12.64
CA ASP A 2 9.07 7.63 -12.17
C ASP A 2 9.67 6.22 -12.21
N ASP A 3 10.92 6.09 -12.69
CA ASP A 3 11.64 4.80 -12.72
C ASP A 3 11.72 4.13 -11.34
N ASN A 4 11.67 4.94 -10.28
CA ASN A 4 11.59 4.51 -8.89
C ASN A 4 10.30 3.72 -8.59
N ASP A 5 9.21 4.01 -9.33
CA ASP A 5 7.95 3.34 -9.15
C ASP A 5 7.91 1.91 -9.72
N GLN A 6 8.59 1.68 -10.85
CA GLN A 6 8.72 0.36 -11.46
C GLN A 6 9.75 -0.50 -10.72
N GLY A 7 10.86 0.10 -10.28
CA GLY A 7 11.90 -0.60 -9.51
C GLY A 7 11.36 -1.22 -8.21
N SER A 8 10.47 -0.53 -7.49
CA SER A 8 9.91 -1.04 -6.24
C SER A 8 8.94 -2.21 -6.44
N MET A 9 8.19 -2.22 -7.56
CA MET A 9 7.29 -3.32 -7.89
C MET A 9 8.07 -4.57 -8.30
N LEU A 10 9.10 -4.41 -9.13
CA LEU A 10 9.97 -5.49 -9.58
C LEU A 10 10.72 -6.12 -8.40
N ALA A 11 11.20 -5.30 -7.46
CA ALA A 11 11.83 -5.77 -6.23
C ALA A 11 10.86 -6.61 -5.37
N GLY A 12 9.60 -6.19 -5.23
CA GLY A 12 8.58 -6.96 -4.51
C GLY A 12 8.28 -8.31 -5.18
N LEU A 13 8.22 -8.35 -6.52
CA LEU A 13 8.05 -9.59 -7.27
C LEU A 13 9.22 -10.55 -7.06
N ILE A 14 10.45 -10.09 -7.27
CA ILE A 14 11.67 -10.91 -7.11
C ILE A 14 11.75 -11.43 -5.67
N THR A 15 11.47 -10.58 -4.70
CA THR A 15 11.47 -10.94 -3.28
C THR A 15 10.44 -12.03 -2.99
N THR A 16 9.23 -11.93 -3.54
CA THR A 16 8.20 -12.97 -3.39
C THR A 16 8.69 -14.31 -3.93
N LEU A 17 9.22 -14.31 -5.16
CA LEU A 17 9.71 -15.53 -5.81
C LEU A 17 10.83 -16.20 -5.01
N LEU A 18 11.84 -15.43 -4.60
CA LEU A 18 12.98 -15.96 -3.85
C LEU A 18 12.54 -16.49 -2.47
N LEU A 19 11.68 -15.75 -1.76
CA LEU A 19 11.23 -16.18 -0.43
C LEU A 19 10.32 -17.40 -0.50
N MET A 20 9.48 -17.53 -1.53
CA MET A 20 8.69 -18.74 -1.72
C MET A 20 9.56 -19.96 -1.99
N LEU A 21 10.68 -19.77 -2.70
CA LEU A 21 11.65 -20.83 -2.97
C LEU A 21 12.41 -21.25 -1.70
N ILE A 22 12.74 -20.30 -0.82
CA ILE A 22 13.52 -20.54 0.41
C ILE A 22 12.64 -21.04 1.57
N LEU A 23 11.48 -20.41 1.82
CA LEU A 23 10.64 -20.68 3.00
C LEU A 23 9.75 -21.92 2.82
N GLY A 24 9.63 -22.43 1.60
CA GLY A 24 8.80 -23.58 1.28
C GLY A 24 7.51 -23.17 0.59
N LEU A 25 7.26 -23.82 -0.55
CA LEU A 25 6.42 -23.28 -1.61
C LEU A 25 4.90 -23.27 -1.34
N PHE A 26 4.36 -23.86 -0.26
CA PHE A 26 2.89 -24.05 -0.14
C PHE A 26 2.29 -24.09 1.26
N TYR A 27 3.03 -23.71 2.30
CA TYR A 27 2.35 -23.44 3.56
C TYR A 27 1.75 -22.05 3.50
N PHE A 28 0.45 -21.97 3.77
CA PHE A 28 -0.30 -20.73 3.90
C PHE A 28 0.50 -19.66 4.68
N VAL A 29 1.13 -20.07 5.79
CA VAL A 29 1.95 -19.20 6.64
C VAL A 29 3.20 -18.69 5.93
N TYR A 30 3.94 -19.55 5.21
CA TYR A 30 5.15 -19.13 4.49
C TYR A 30 4.84 -18.27 3.27
N ALA A 31 3.74 -18.57 2.56
CA ALA A 31 3.24 -17.73 1.48
C ALA A 31 2.87 -16.33 1.99
N LEU A 32 2.21 -16.26 3.14
CA LEU A 32 1.87 -14.99 3.80
C LEU A 32 3.12 -14.22 4.23
N ILE A 33 4.10 -14.88 4.86
CA ILE A 33 5.36 -14.23 5.27
C ILE A 33 6.13 -13.70 4.04
N ALA A 34 6.25 -14.51 2.99
CA ALA A 34 6.86 -14.09 1.73
C ALA A 34 6.16 -12.86 1.15
N GLY A 35 4.82 -12.87 1.18
CA GLY A 35 4.00 -11.72 0.81
C GLY A 35 4.30 -10.48 1.66
N VAL A 36 4.32 -10.60 2.99
CA VAL A 36 4.61 -9.47 3.90
C VAL A 36 5.95 -8.84 3.58
N ILE A 37 7.00 -9.65 3.43
CA ILE A 37 8.35 -9.12 3.16
C ILE A 37 8.39 -8.47 1.77
N ALA A 38 7.76 -9.08 0.76
CA ALA A 38 7.65 -8.48 -0.57
C ALA A 38 6.90 -7.14 -0.55
N GLY A 39 5.84 -7.03 0.25
CA GLY A 39 5.10 -5.79 0.47
C GLY A 39 5.96 -4.70 1.10
N VAL A 40 6.76 -5.07 2.11
CA VAL A 40 7.73 -4.19 2.77
C VAL A 40 8.75 -3.66 1.75
N VAL A 41 9.30 -4.53 0.91
CA VAL A 41 10.26 -4.17 -0.15
C VAL A 41 9.63 -3.27 -1.21
N ALA A 42 8.36 -3.52 -1.57
CA ALA A 42 7.63 -2.71 -2.54
C ALA A 42 7.23 -1.32 -2.02
N ARG A 43 7.28 -1.10 -0.70
CA ARG A 43 7.02 0.15 0.05
C ARG A 43 5.61 0.73 -0.10
N ARG A 44 4.72 0.11 -0.87
CA ARG A 44 3.31 0.50 -1.04
C ARG A 44 2.43 -0.73 -1.10
N ALA A 45 1.26 -0.64 -0.47
CA ALA A 45 0.28 -1.74 -0.43
C ALA A 45 -0.10 -2.23 -1.83
N SER A 46 -0.48 -1.33 -2.74
CA SER A 46 -0.90 -1.71 -4.11
C SER A 46 0.21 -2.45 -4.87
N LYS A 47 1.44 -1.95 -4.83
CA LYS A 47 2.59 -2.57 -5.50
C LYS A 47 3.00 -3.89 -4.86
N GLY A 48 2.96 -3.94 -3.53
CA GLY A 48 3.22 -5.16 -2.75
C GLY A 48 2.22 -6.26 -3.09
N THR A 49 0.92 -5.93 -3.14
CA THR A 49 -0.13 -6.88 -3.53
C THR A 49 0.05 -7.38 -4.96
N VAL A 50 0.31 -6.49 -5.93
CA VAL A 50 0.47 -6.90 -7.33
C VAL A 50 1.76 -7.70 -7.53
N GLY A 51 2.88 -7.28 -6.92
CA GLY A 51 4.14 -8.02 -6.97
C GLY A 51 4.02 -9.41 -6.34
N ALA A 52 3.34 -9.52 -5.21
CA ALA A 52 3.09 -10.80 -4.55
C ALA A 52 2.10 -11.68 -5.33
N LEU A 53 1.07 -11.11 -5.94
CA LEU A 53 0.14 -11.82 -6.84
C LEU A 53 0.91 -12.44 -8.02
N VAL A 54 1.70 -11.63 -8.73
CA VAL A 54 2.41 -12.10 -9.92
C VAL A 54 3.47 -13.13 -9.55
N GLY A 55 4.27 -12.87 -8.50
CA GLY A 55 5.28 -13.82 -8.02
C GLY A 55 4.69 -15.15 -7.58
N SER A 56 3.60 -15.13 -6.81
CA SER A 56 2.91 -16.35 -6.35
C SER A 56 2.23 -17.10 -7.49
N ALA A 57 1.67 -16.40 -8.48
CA ALA A 57 1.08 -17.02 -9.67
C ALA A 57 2.14 -17.73 -10.54
N ILE A 58 3.31 -17.11 -10.71
CA ILE A 58 4.44 -17.74 -11.44
C ILE A 58 4.93 -18.99 -10.68
N ALA A 59 5.14 -18.88 -9.37
CA ALA A 59 5.55 -20.02 -8.56
C ALA A 59 4.52 -21.17 -8.64
N ALA A 60 3.23 -20.87 -8.49
CA ALA A 60 2.15 -21.83 -8.65
C ALA A 60 2.19 -22.52 -10.03
N ALA A 61 2.30 -21.74 -11.11
CA ALA A 61 2.32 -22.26 -12.47
C ALA A 61 3.51 -23.22 -12.69
N VAL A 62 4.70 -22.84 -12.24
CA VAL A 62 5.89 -23.70 -12.32
C VAL A 62 5.62 -25.02 -11.61
N ILE A 63 5.14 -25.02 -10.37
CA ILE A 63 4.95 -26.27 -9.63
C ILE A 63 3.88 -27.15 -10.25
N VAL A 64 2.77 -26.57 -10.70
CA VAL A 64 1.72 -27.32 -11.39
C VAL A 64 2.28 -27.98 -12.65
N LEU A 65 3.07 -27.25 -13.45
CA LEU A 65 3.72 -27.81 -14.64
C LEU A 65 4.71 -28.93 -14.30
N LEU A 66 5.61 -28.69 -13.34
CA LEU A 66 6.60 -29.66 -12.87
C LEU A 66 5.93 -30.92 -12.29
N SER A 67 4.80 -30.78 -11.60
CA SER A 67 4.09 -31.90 -10.97
C SER A 67 3.18 -32.66 -11.93
N ALA A 68 2.60 -31.99 -12.94
CA ALA A 68 1.67 -32.62 -13.88
C ALA A 68 2.38 -33.27 -15.08
N TYR A 69 3.46 -32.69 -15.58
CA TYR A 69 4.09 -33.11 -16.84
C TYR A 69 5.47 -33.78 -16.67
N GLU A 70 6.26 -33.34 -15.69
CA GLU A 70 7.68 -33.72 -15.56
C GLU A 70 8.02 -34.38 -14.22
N TYR A 71 7.01 -34.88 -13.49
CA TYR A 71 7.16 -35.35 -12.11
C TYR A 71 8.27 -36.38 -11.92
N SER A 72 8.34 -37.40 -12.80
CA SER A 72 9.32 -38.49 -12.68
C SER A 72 10.76 -37.99 -12.89
N ALA A 73 10.98 -37.17 -13.92
CA ALA A 73 12.30 -36.63 -14.24
C ALA A 73 12.79 -35.66 -13.15
N ILE A 74 11.91 -34.80 -12.65
CA ILE A 74 12.26 -33.78 -11.66
C ILE A 74 12.49 -34.39 -10.29
N THR A 75 11.66 -35.33 -9.84
CA THR A 75 11.88 -36.00 -8.55
C THR A 75 13.19 -36.78 -8.55
N SER A 76 13.50 -37.47 -9.65
CA SER A 76 14.78 -38.15 -9.82
C SER A 76 15.95 -37.16 -9.82
N PHE A 77 15.86 -36.05 -10.56
CA PHE A 77 16.87 -35.00 -10.55
C PHE A 77 17.10 -34.42 -9.15
N ILE A 78 16.03 -34.08 -8.45
CA ILE A 78 16.07 -33.50 -7.11
C ILE A 78 16.71 -34.48 -6.12
N GLN A 79 16.29 -35.74 -6.10
CA GLN A 79 16.83 -36.73 -5.17
C GLN A 79 18.29 -37.08 -5.47
N ASN A 80 18.66 -37.15 -6.76
CA ASN A 80 20.03 -37.47 -7.17
C ASN A 80 21.02 -36.32 -6.95
N ASN A 81 20.59 -35.06 -7.11
CA ASN A 81 21.48 -33.90 -7.01
C ASN A 81 21.46 -33.22 -5.63
N LEU A 82 20.31 -33.22 -4.95
CA LEU A 82 20.13 -32.57 -3.65
C LEU A 82 20.06 -33.58 -2.48
N GLY A 83 20.04 -34.88 -2.78
CA GLY A 83 19.98 -35.96 -1.80
C GLY A 83 18.58 -36.15 -1.21
N THR A 84 18.51 -36.81 -0.05
CA THR A 84 17.25 -37.17 0.64
C THR A 84 17.04 -36.41 1.95
N GLY A 85 17.52 -35.16 2.01
CA GLY A 85 17.34 -34.30 3.18
C GLY A 85 15.88 -33.96 3.47
N PRO A 86 15.56 -33.41 4.66
CA PRO A 86 14.19 -33.11 5.07
C PRO A 86 13.50 -32.10 4.13
N TYR A 87 14.21 -31.08 3.66
CA TYR A 87 13.68 -30.09 2.70
C TYR A 87 13.36 -30.71 1.34
N VAL A 88 14.25 -31.58 0.86
CA VAL A 88 14.07 -32.30 -0.41
C VAL A 88 12.88 -33.26 -0.31
N THR A 89 12.77 -33.98 0.80
CA THR A 89 11.67 -34.91 1.06
C THR A 89 10.32 -34.19 1.12
N LEU A 90 10.25 -33.03 1.79
CA LEU A 90 9.05 -32.19 1.83
C LEU A 90 8.66 -31.68 0.44
N LEU A 91 9.63 -31.25 -0.37
CA LEU A 91 9.40 -30.80 -1.74
C LEU A 91 8.87 -31.93 -2.64
N VAL A 92 9.48 -33.12 -2.57
CA VAL A 92 9.02 -34.29 -3.32
C VAL A 92 7.63 -34.73 -2.87
N SER A 93 7.37 -34.75 -1.56
CA SER A 93 6.04 -35.08 -1.03
C SER A 93 4.97 -34.11 -1.54
N LEU A 94 5.27 -32.82 -1.55
CA LEU A 94 4.40 -31.80 -2.11
C LEU A 94 4.12 -32.05 -3.59
N MET A 95 5.18 -32.25 -4.40
CA MET A 95 5.01 -32.57 -5.83
C MET A 95 4.17 -33.84 -6.02
N THR A 96 4.31 -34.83 -5.14
CA THR A 96 3.49 -36.06 -5.16
C THR A 96 2.02 -35.74 -4.92
N THR A 97 1.72 -34.90 -3.93
CA THR A 97 0.36 -34.44 -3.66
C THR A 97 -0.25 -33.79 -4.89
N TYR A 98 0.48 -32.87 -5.53
CA TYR A 98 0.00 -32.16 -6.74
C TYR A 98 -0.17 -33.07 -7.95
N LYS A 99 0.72 -34.05 -8.12
CA LYS A 99 0.64 -35.06 -9.19
C LYS A 99 -0.60 -35.95 -9.07
N ASN A 100 -1.14 -36.12 -7.86
CA ASN A 100 -2.35 -36.91 -7.62
C ASN A 100 -3.65 -36.07 -7.70
N LEU A 101 -3.55 -34.75 -7.85
CA LEU A 101 -4.71 -33.87 -8.04
C LEU A 101 -5.09 -33.77 -9.51
N THR A 102 -6.36 -33.51 -9.79
CA THR A 102 -6.76 -33.03 -11.12
C THR A 102 -6.18 -31.64 -11.35
N VAL A 103 -5.96 -31.24 -12.61
CA VAL A 103 -5.43 -29.91 -12.95
C VAL A 103 -6.27 -28.79 -12.31
N THR A 104 -7.61 -28.92 -12.35
CA THR A 104 -8.52 -27.97 -11.71
C THR A 104 -8.31 -27.90 -10.20
N ALA A 105 -8.19 -29.05 -9.52
CA ALA A 105 -7.95 -29.08 -8.08
C ALA A 105 -6.57 -28.49 -7.72
N ALA A 106 -5.53 -28.80 -8.49
CA ALA A 106 -4.19 -28.23 -8.32
C ALA A 106 -4.18 -26.70 -8.44
N ILE A 107 -4.93 -26.15 -9.40
CA ILE A 107 -5.08 -24.69 -9.55
C ILE A 107 -5.77 -24.10 -8.32
N ILE A 108 -6.90 -24.67 -7.89
CA ILE A 108 -7.65 -24.18 -6.72
C ILE A 108 -6.78 -24.24 -5.46
N THR A 109 -6.10 -25.36 -5.23
CA THR A 109 -5.19 -25.52 -4.08
C THR A 109 -4.07 -24.49 -4.11
N SER A 110 -3.51 -24.19 -5.29
CA SER A 110 -2.49 -23.15 -5.43
C SER A 110 -3.04 -21.76 -5.13
N VAL A 111 -4.23 -21.43 -5.62
CA VAL A 111 -4.86 -20.12 -5.36
C VAL A 111 -5.09 -19.92 -3.86
N VAL A 112 -5.67 -20.92 -3.19
CA VAL A 112 -6.05 -20.84 -1.78
C VAL A 112 -4.84 -20.83 -0.85
N ASN A 113 -3.84 -21.68 -1.11
CA ASN A 113 -2.71 -21.86 -0.20
C ASN A 113 -1.50 -20.98 -0.52
N LEU A 114 -1.41 -20.44 -1.75
CA LEU A 114 -0.24 -19.69 -2.19
C LEU A 114 -0.59 -18.26 -2.59
N ILE A 115 -1.56 -18.08 -3.51
CA ILE A 115 -1.82 -16.76 -4.10
C ILE A 115 -2.53 -15.84 -3.13
N ILE A 116 -3.67 -16.26 -2.56
CA ILE A 116 -4.44 -15.45 -1.61
C ILE A 116 -3.59 -15.03 -0.40
N PRO A 117 -2.84 -15.93 0.26
CA PRO A 117 -2.05 -15.56 1.43
C PRO A 117 -0.89 -14.63 1.08
N ALA A 118 -0.21 -14.86 -0.05
CA ALA A 118 0.86 -13.98 -0.50
C ALA A 118 0.35 -12.58 -0.86
N MET A 119 -0.79 -12.47 -1.53
CA MET A 119 -1.44 -11.20 -1.81
C MET A 119 -1.81 -10.45 -0.53
N ALA A 120 -2.42 -11.16 0.43
CA ALA A 120 -2.77 -10.59 1.72
C ALA A 120 -1.52 -10.11 2.47
N GLY A 121 -0.47 -10.92 2.49
CA GLY A 121 0.84 -10.53 3.02
C GLY A 121 1.40 -9.28 2.32
N GLY A 122 1.40 -9.26 0.99
CA GLY A 122 1.88 -8.14 0.17
C GLY A 122 1.16 -6.83 0.47
N PHE A 123 -0.16 -6.92 0.68
CA PHE A 123 -0.95 -5.78 1.13
C PHE A 123 -0.53 -5.31 2.53
N ILE A 124 -0.46 -6.23 3.50
CA ILE A 124 -0.10 -5.92 4.90
C ILE A 124 1.29 -5.28 4.96
N GLY A 125 2.30 -5.92 4.37
CA GLY A 125 3.67 -5.42 4.38
C GLY A 125 3.80 -4.06 3.69
N GLY A 126 3.14 -3.88 2.55
CA GLY A 126 3.16 -2.62 1.83
C GLY A 126 2.37 -1.50 2.52
N ALA A 127 1.32 -1.83 3.28
CA ALA A 127 0.55 -0.86 4.05
C ALA A 127 1.31 -0.38 5.30
N LEU A 128 2.03 -1.28 5.97
CA LEU A 128 2.87 -0.95 7.13
C LEU A 128 3.95 0.07 6.75
N VAL A 129 4.63 -0.17 5.64
CA VAL A 129 5.72 0.71 5.17
C VAL A 129 5.18 1.95 4.48
N GLY A 130 4.13 1.82 3.67
CA GLY A 130 3.52 2.92 2.95
C GLY A 130 3.06 4.05 3.87
N ARG A 131 2.48 3.73 5.05
CA ARG A 131 2.12 4.75 6.04
C ARG A 131 3.34 5.55 6.53
N VAL A 132 4.47 4.89 6.77
CA VAL A 132 5.70 5.55 7.25
C VAL A 132 6.28 6.47 6.17
N TYR A 133 6.40 5.99 4.93
CA TYR A 133 6.92 6.82 3.82
C TYR A 133 6.01 7.98 3.45
N THR A 134 4.69 7.85 3.62
CA THR A 134 3.75 8.96 3.37
C THR A 134 3.87 10.06 4.43
N ILE A 135 4.36 9.72 5.63
CA ILE A 135 4.58 10.68 6.72
C ILE A 135 5.98 11.30 6.60
N GLU A 136 6.99 10.51 6.23
CA GLU A 136 8.40 10.92 6.17
C GLU A 136 8.79 11.63 4.86
N ASN A 137 8.14 11.27 3.75
CA ASN A 137 8.23 11.97 2.46
C ASN A 137 6.90 12.59 2.07
N ALA A 138 6.03 12.89 3.05
CA ALA A 138 5.14 14.03 2.83
C ALA A 138 6.08 15.13 2.34
N PRO A 139 5.84 15.75 1.16
CA PRO A 139 6.48 17.02 0.95
C PRO A 139 6.27 17.79 2.25
N VAL A 140 7.30 18.47 2.74
CA VAL A 140 7.01 19.68 3.47
C VAL A 140 6.17 20.46 2.46
N VAL A 141 4.85 20.23 2.51
CA VAL A 141 3.89 21.27 2.38
C VAL A 141 4.47 22.19 3.40
N GLU A 142 5.28 23.14 2.92
CA GLU A 142 5.15 24.49 3.39
C GLU A 142 3.65 24.60 3.47
N VAL A 143 3.12 24.40 4.69
CA VAL A 143 1.91 25.04 5.11
C VAL A 143 2.26 26.45 4.73
N SER A 144 1.88 26.83 3.52
CA SER A 144 2.01 28.17 3.03
C SER A 144 1.43 28.91 4.21
N LYS A 145 2.29 29.68 4.90
CA LYS A 145 1.88 30.50 6.04
C LYS A 145 0.46 30.91 5.71
N PRO A 146 -0.52 30.52 6.55
CA PRO A 146 -1.93 30.53 6.16
C PRO A 146 -2.13 31.77 5.32
N LEU A 147 -2.44 31.61 4.02
CA LEU A 147 -2.53 32.75 3.11
C LEU A 147 -3.26 33.82 3.89
N PRO A 148 -2.69 35.05 4.06
CA PRO A 148 -3.37 36.10 4.81
C PRO A 148 -4.79 36.10 4.29
N ALA A 149 -5.73 35.86 5.22
CA ALA A 149 -7.07 35.40 4.93
C ALA A 149 -7.55 36.10 3.66
N LYS A 150 -7.89 35.34 2.61
CA LYS A 150 -8.61 35.89 1.46
C LYS A 150 -9.73 36.71 2.06
N THR A 151 -9.59 38.03 1.99
CA THR A 151 -10.60 38.97 2.44
C THR A 151 -11.82 38.56 1.66
N GLN A 152 -12.77 37.91 2.33
CA GLN A 152 -14.06 37.66 1.73
C GLN A 152 -14.53 39.03 1.24
N PRO A 153 -15.01 39.16 -0.01
CA PRO A 153 -15.66 40.39 -0.40
C PRO A 153 -16.73 40.67 0.65
N VAL A 154 -16.57 41.79 1.33
CA VAL A 154 -17.43 42.31 2.39
C VAL A 154 -18.87 42.03 1.98
N ALA A 155 -19.58 41.21 2.77
CA ALA A 155 -20.96 40.87 2.45
C ALA A 155 -21.76 42.18 2.30
N PRO A 156 -22.69 42.30 1.33
CA PRO A 156 -23.38 43.56 1.03
C PRO A 156 -24.14 44.19 2.22
N ASP A 157 -24.32 43.45 3.32
CA ASP A 157 -24.88 43.96 4.58
C ASP A 157 -23.85 44.67 5.49
N GLN A 158 -22.56 44.38 5.39
CA GLN A 158 -21.52 44.99 6.23
C GLN A 158 -21.25 46.45 5.85
N GLU A 159 -21.28 46.80 4.56
CA GLU A 159 -21.12 48.20 4.12
C GLU A 159 -22.28 49.09 4.62
N LYS A 160 -23.52 48.59 4.59
CA LYS A 160 -24.68 49.29 5.14
C LYS A 160 -24.56 49.49 6.65
N GLN A 161 -23.99 48.53 7.37
CA GLN A 161 -23.78 48.63 8.82
C GLN A 161 -22.66 49.63 9.16
N LEU A 162 -21.56 49.65 8.39
CA LEU A 162 -20.48 50.64 8.52
C LEU A 162 -20.95 52.08 8.23
N GLN A 163 -21.83 52.27 7.23
CA GLN A 163 -22.43 53.59 6.97
C GLN A 163 -23.35 54.04 8.10
N ARG A 164 -24.11 53.14 8.73
CA ARG A 164 -24.94 53.46 9.90
C ARG A 164 -24.09 53.84 11.11
N LEU A 165 -23.00 53.13 11.37
CA LEU A 165 -22.05 53.46 12.43
C LEU A 165 -21.42 54.85 12.22
N LYS A 166 -21.07 55.18 10.97
CA LYS A 166 -20.52 56.50 10.64
C LYS A 166 -21.54 57.61 10.91
N LYS A 167 -22.80 57.42 10.51
CA LYS A 167 -23.88 58.37 10.83
C LYS A 167 -24.10 58.53 12.34
N MET A 168 -24.05 57.45 13.11
CA MET A 168 -24.19 57.50 14.58
C MET A 168 -23.05 58.24 15.28
N LYS A 169 -21.83 58.15 14.74
CA LYS A 169 -20.68 58.94 15.20
C LYS A 169 -20.87 60.43 14.88
N GLU A 170 -21.28 60.74 13.65
CA GLU A 170 -21.52 62.12 13.20
C GLU A 170 -22.69 62.78 13.93
N SER A 171 -23.70 62.01 14.36
CA SER A 171 -24.80 62.49 15.21
C SER A 171 -24.47 62.52 16.71
N GLY A 172 -23.22 62.21 17.09
CA GLY A 172 -22.76 62.24 18.49
C GLY A 172 -23.42 61.18 19.39
N THR A 173 -24.06 60.17 18.81
CA THR A 173 -24.84 59.15 19.53
C THR A 173 -23.95 58.06 20.11
N ILE A 174 -22.75 57.89 19.57
CA ILE A 174 -21.72 56.99 20.07
C ILE A 174 -20.40 57.75 20.21
N SER A 175 -19.61 57.39 21.22
CA SER A 175 -18.29 58.00 21.43
C SER A 175 -17.28 57.54 20.37
N ASN A 176 -16.19 58.31 20.19
CA ASN A 176 -15.14 57.97 19.23
C ASN A 176 -14.47 56.61 19.52
N GLU A 177 -14.28 56.27 20.79
CA GLU A 177 -13.70 54.99 21.22
C GLU A 177 -14.63 53.82 20.91
N GLU A 178 -15.93 54.02 21.11
CA GLU A 178 -16.95 53.02 20.85
C GLU A 178 -17.14 52.76 19.35
N TYR A 179 -17.05 53.82 18.53
CA TYR A 179 -17.01 53.69 17.07
C TYR A 179 -15.83 52.85 16.57
N GLU A 180 -14.61 53.12 17.06
CA GLU A 180 -13.41 52.39 16.64
C GLU A 180 -13.44 50.92 17.07
N ASN A 181 -13.94 50.63 18.28
CA ASN A 181 -14.12 49.25 18.74
C ASN A 181 -15.16 48.48 17.91
N LEU A 182 -16.28 49.11 17.56
CA LEU A 182 -17.31 48.49 16.73
C LEU A 182 -16.81 48.30 15.30
N ARG A 183 -16.16 49.30 14.71
CA ARG A 183 -15.57 49.22 13.37
C ARG A 183 -14.59 48.04 13.24
N LYS A 184 -13.67 47.88 14.20
CA LYS A 184 -12.71 46.75 14.22
C LYS A 184 -13.41 45.39 14.30
N ARG A 185 -14.51 45.28 15.06
CA ARG A 185 -15.31 44.04 15.13
C ARG A 185 -15.96 43.68 13.79
N PHE A 186 -16.37 44.68 13.00
CA PHE A 186 -17.00 44.44 11.69
C PHE A 186 -15.98 44.20 10.56
N THR A 187 -14.79 44.80 10.64
CA THR A 187 -13.73 44.61 9.61
C THR A 187 -12.81 43.44 9.90
N GLY A 188 -12.90 42.82 11.09
CA GLY A 188 -12.12 41.64 11.45
C GLY A 188 -10.64 41.91 11.74
N ASP A 189 -10.22 43.17 11.80
CA ASP A 189 -8.85 43.56 12.16
C ASP A 189 -8.68 43.47 13.68
N ARG A 190 -8.08 42.36 14.14
CA ARG A 190 -7.50 42.24 15.48
C ARG A 190 -6.02 42.57 15.45
#